data_AF-A0A9P3C549-F1
#
_entry.id   AF-A0A9P3C549-F1
#
_cell.length_a   1.000
_cell.length_b   1.000
_cell.length_c   1.000
_cell.angle_alpha   90.00
_cell.angle_beta   90.00
_cell.angle_gamma   90.00
#
_symmetry.space_group_name_H-M   'P 1'
#
loop_
_entity.id
_entity.type
_entity.pdbx_description
1 polymer ?
#
loop_
_entity_poly.entity_id
_entity_poly.type
_entity_poly.pdbx_seq_one_letter_code
_entity_poly.pdbx_strand_id
1 'polypeptide(L)'
;MDPLKLLLVSTMWLILDVPAYINPLFRVALPSVEALSQLMALTDLVFCPGLLEVLQSAATPLISWFKNLPTNTPESSWGIYCVVLRKPGHVPLLYFGSGTGVSREGVKTRFGNYLGLHLSTLPTWVKAALNDGYLIVHLALLAHCPIPTVVLIPALRSFMICLEPAFPRVWWR
;
A
#
# COMPACT_ATOMS: atom_id res chain seq x y z
N MET A 1 -17.46 2.15 11.92
CA MET A 1 -16.33 1.78 11.05
C MET A 1 -15.95 0.35 11.38
N ASP A 2 -15.70 -0.52 10.39
CA ASP A 2 -15.31 -1.91 10.67
C ASP A 2 -13.95 -2.00 11.39
N PRO A 3 -13.65 -3.12 12.08
CA PRO A 3 -12.43 -3.24 12.90
C PRO A 3 -11.13 -3.06 12.11
N LEU A 4 -11.10 -3.49 10.84
CA LEU A 4 -9.93 -3.36 9.99
C LEU A 4 -9.64 -1.90 9.63
N LYS A 5 -10.66 -1.17 9.21
CA LYS A 5 -10.54 0.27 8.93
C LYS A 5 -10.13 1.05 10.18
N LEU A 6 -10.68 0.69 11.35
CA LEU A 6 -10.30 1.32 12.62
C LEU A 6 -8.82 1.07 12.97
N LEU A 7 -8.35 -0.17 12.82
CA LEU A 7 -6.94 -0.52 13.04
C LEU A 7 -6.01 0.28 12.12
N LEU A 8 -6.36 0.36 10.83
CA LEU A 8 -5.57 1.07 9.83
C LEU A 8 -5.55 2.59 10.10
N VAL A 9 -6.70 3.22 10.34
CA VAL A 9 -6.78 4.65 10.68
C VAL A 9 -5.97 4.96 11.93
N SER A 10 -6.08 4.14 12.97
CA SER A 10 -5.32 4.33 14.21
C SER A 10 -3.81 4.21 13.95
N THR A 11 -3.40 3.24 13.13
CA THR A 11 -1.99 3.06 12.76
C THR A 11 -1.46 4.22 11.92
N MET A 12 -2.24 4.69 10.95
CA MET A 12 -1.90 5.86 10.14
C MET A 12 -1.73 7.09 11.02
N TRP A 13 -2.62 7.32 11.99
CA TRP A 13 -2.49 8.42 12.92
C TRP A 13 -1.22 8.32 13.76
N LEU A 14 -0.88 7.14 14.27
CA LEU A 14 0.39 6.92 14.99
C LEU A 14 1.64 7.19 14.13
N ILE A 15 1.56 6.98 12.83
CA ILE A 15 2.65 7.29 11.89
C ILE A 15 2.74 8.81 11.65
N LEU A 16 1.61 9.51 11.68
CA LEU A 16 1.54 10.96 11.44
C LEU A 16 1.78 11.81 12.70
N ASP A 17 1.42 11.28 13.87
CA ASP A 17 1.48 11.98 15.15
C ASP A 17 2.76 11.63 15.90
N VAL A 18 3.88 12.09 15.34
CA VAL A 18 5.21 11.88 15.89
C VAL A 18 5.87 13.22 16.22
N PRO A 19 6.78 13.26 17.22
CA PRO A 19 7.54 14.47 17.54
C PRO A 19 8.64 14.79 16.50
N ALA A 20 8.87 13.89 15.55
CA ALA A 20 9.85 14.04 14.49
C ALA A 20 9.29 14.79 13.26
N TYR A 21 10.15 15.06 12.28
CA TYR A 21 9.74 15.68 11.02
C TYR A 21 8.73 14.81 10.27
N ILE A 22 7.64 15.44 9.83
CA ILE A 22 6.72 14.92 8.83
C ILE A 22 6.57 15.95 7.73
N ASN A 23 6.42 15.48 6.49
CA ASN A 23 6.13 16.34 5.36
C ASN A 23 4.87 17.21 5.66
N PRO A 24 4.98 18.55 5.64
CA PRO A 24 3.88 19.46 5.98
C PRO A 24 2.60 19.22 5.18
N LEU A 25 2.69 18.65 3.96
CA LEU A 25 1.53 18.30 3.16
C LEU A 25 0.60 17.30 3.85
N PHE A 26 1.13 16.39 4.68
CA PHE A 26 0.29 15.49 5.46
C PHE A 26 -0.45 16.23 6.58
N ARG A 27 0.16 17.24 7.21
CA ARG A 27 -0.52 18.05 8.23
C ARG A 27 -1.66 18.87 7.64
N VAL A 28 -1.53 19.29 6.37
CA VAL A 28 -2.60 20.01 5.65
C VAL A 28 -3.70 19.06 5.17
N ALA A 29 -3.32 17.94 4.54
CA ALA A 29 -4.29 17.02 3.93
C ALA A 29 -4.97 16.09 4.96
N LEU A 30 -4.26 15.73 6.03
CA LEU A 30 -4.66 14.75 7.05
C LEU A 30 -4.47 15.36 8.46
N PRO A 31 -5.18 16.46 8.79
CA PRO A 31 -4.91 17.26 10.00
C PRO A 31 -5.26 16.56 11.32
N SER A 32 -6.14 15.55 11.28
CA SER A 32 -6.61 14.85 12.47
C SER A 32 -7.00 13.40 12.18
N VAL A 33 -7.18 12.60 13.23
CA VAL A 33 -7.69 11.23 13.13
C VAL A 33 -9.14 11.20 12.60
N GLU A 34 -9.94 12.24 12.86
CA GLU A 34 -11.28 12.40 12.31
C GLU A 34 -11.23 12.64 10.80
N ALA A 35 -10.30 13.48 10.32
CA ALA A 35 -10.09 13.69 8.89
C ALA A 35 -9.67 12.39 8.18
N LEU A 36 -8.77 11.60 8.79
CA LEU A 36 -8.41 10.26 8.31
C LEU A 36 -9.62 9.33 8.25
N SER A 37 -10.44 9.32 9.29
CA SER A 37 -11.64 8.49 9.37
C SER A 37 -12.67 8.86 8.29
N GLN A 38 -12.85 10.16 8.03
CA GLN A 38 -13.73 10.66 6.97
C GLN A 38 -13.21 10.25 5.59
N LEU A 39 -11.92 10.40 5.32
CA LEU A 39 -11.33 9.97 4.04
C LEU A 39 -11.43 8.44 3.86
N MET A 40 -11.15 7.66 4.90
CA MET A 40 -11.35 6.21 4.90
C MET A 40 -12.81 5.85 4.54
N ALA A 41 -13.79 6.56 5.11
CA ALA A 41 -15.21 6.35 4.79
C ALA A 41 -15.57 6.70 3.34
N LEU A 42 -14.87 7.65 2.72
CA LEU A 42 -15.10 8.06 1.33
C LEU A 42 -14.46 7.13 0.28
N THR A 43 -13.55 6.24 0.70
CA THR A 43 -12.75 5.47 -0.26
C THR A 43 -13.40 4.20 -0.77
N ASP A 44 -14.54 3.73 -0.25
CA ASP A 44 -15.12 2.42 -0.63
C ASP A 44 -14.05 1.29 -0.70
N LEU A 45 -13.03 1.34 0.18
CA LEU A 45 -11.91 0.42 0.15
C LEU A 45 -12.40 -1.03 0.36
N VAL A 46 -12.00 -1.88 -0.58
CA VAL A 46 -12.13 -3.33 -0.53
C VAL A 46 -10.77 -3.91 -0.18
N PHE A 47 -10.74 -4.76 0.83
CA PHE A 47 -9.52 -5.39 1.33
C PHE A 47 -9.38 -6.83 0.83
N CYS A 48 -8.15 -7.31 0.69
CA CYS A 48 -7.92 -8.71 0.33
C CYS A 48 -8.41 -9.66 1.45
N PRO A 49 -8.82 -10.89 1.11
CA PRO A 49 -9.29 -11.86 2.09
C PRO A 49 -8.23 -12.15 3.17
N GLY A 50 -8.66 -12.30 4.42
CA GLY A 50 -7.79 -12.67 5.54
C GLY A 50 -6.89 -11.54 6.06
N LEU A 51 -7.03 -10.30 5.55
CA LEU A 51 -6.12 -9.22 5.91
C LEU A 51 -6.22 -8.81 7.38
N LEU A 52 -7.43 -8.79 7.96
CA LEU A 52 -7.64 -8.40 9.35
C LEU A 52 -6.94 -9.38 10.30
N GLU A 53 -7.13 -10.67 10.07
CA GLU A 53 -6.54 -11.77 10.85
C GLU A 53 -5.01 -11.69 10.80
N VAL A 54 -4.47 -11.39 9.62
CA VAL A 54 -3.03 -11.27 9.39
C VAL A 54 -2.44 -10.01 10.03
N LEU A 55 -3.18 -8.91 10.08
CA LEU A 55 -2.79 -7.68 10.79
C LEU A 55 -2.93 -7.81 12.31
N GLN A 56 -3.83 -8.64 12.81
CA GLN A 56 -4.00 -8.90 14.24
C GLN A 56 -3.09 -10.01 14.78
N SER A 57 -2.46 -10.78 13.89
CA SER A 57 -1.48 -11.81 14.24
C SER A 57 -0.26 -11.20 14.96
N ALA A 58 0.17 -11.84 16.04
CA ALA A 58 1.42 -11.50 16.73
C ALA A 58 2.67 -11.86 15.89
N ALA A 59 2.54 -12.79 14.95
CA ALA A 59 3.60 -13.18 14.04
C ALA A 59 3.53 -12.38 12.74
N THR A 60 4.70 -11.95 12.24
CA THR A 60 4.84 -11.37 10.90
C THR A 60 4.27 -12.32 9.83
N PRO A 61 3.56 -11.81 8.80
CA PRO A 61 2.98 -12.67 7.77
C PRO A 61 4.06 -13.41 6.99
N LEU A 62 3.83 -14.69 6.74
CA LEU A 62 4.70 -15.49 5.90
C LEU A 62 4.67 -14.98 4.46
N ILE A 63 5.80 -15.07 3.76
CA ILE A 63 5.89 -14.73 2.33
C ILE A 63 4.90 -15.55 1.49
N SER A 64 4.62 -16.79 1.88
CA SER A 64 3.62 -17.64 1.23
C SER A 64 2.21 -17.04 1.27
N TRP A 65 1.86 -16.29 2.33
CA TRP A 65 0.57 -15.62 2.41
C TRP A 65 0.41 -14.58 1.30
N PHE A 66 1.40 -13.70 1.13
CA PHE A 66 1.40 -12.71 0.04
C PHE A 66 1.34 -13.38 -1.34
N LYS A 67 2.08 -14.48 -1.54
CA LYS A 67 2.08 -15.24 -2.79
C LYS A 67 0.76 -15.92 -3.12
N ASN A 68 -0.08 -16.18 -2.11
CA ASN A 68 -1.40 -16.75 -2.29
C ASN A 68 -2.48 -15.69 -2.56
N LEU A 69 -2.15 -14.40 -2.42
CA LEU A 69 -3.08 -13.34 -2.77
C LEU A 69 -3.21 -13.20 -4.30
N PRO A 70 -4.41 -12.84 -4.77
CA PRO A 70 -4.64 -12.58 -6.19
C PRO A 70 -3.70 -11.51 -6.74
N THR A 71 -3.22 -11.74 -7.97
CA THR A 71 -2.44 -10.77 -8.76
C THR A 71 -3.31 -9.93 -9.68
N ASN A 72 -4.58 -10.32 -9.88
CA ASN A 72 -5.50 -9.56 -10.72
C ASN A 72 -5.82 -8.22 -10.05
N THR A 73 -5.69 -7.17 -10.84
CA THR A 73 -6.04 -5.81 -10.44
C THR A 73 -7.38 -5.44 -11.06
N PRO A 74 -8.35 -4.93 -10.28
CA PRO A 74 -9.57 -4.40 -10.83
C PRO A 74 -9.28 -3.22 -11.78
N GLU A 75 -10.07 -3.09 -12.83
CA GLU A 75 -9.98 -1.94 -13.73
C GLU A 75 -10.30 -0.65 -12.97
N SER A 76 -9.73 0.47 -13.44
CA SER A 76 -10.06 1.82 -12.95
C SER A 76 -10.07 1.97 -11.43
N SER A 77 -9.09 1.34 -10.77
CA SER A 77 -8.99 1.33 -9.32
C SER A 77 -7.65 1.87 -8.82
N TRP A 78 -7.70 2.63 -7.74
CA TRP A 78 -6.53 2.88 -6.90
C TRP A 78 -6.35 1.72 -5.93
N GLY A 79 -5.13 1.53 -5.44
CA GLY A 79 -4.91 0.47 -4.46
C GLY A 79 -3.56 0.52 -3.79
N ILE A 80 -3.46 -0.25 -2.71
CA ILE A 80 -2.23 -0.55 -1.99
C ILE A 80 -1.81 -1.96 -2.34
N TYR A 81 -0.54 -2.15 -2.66
CA TYR A 81 0.02 -3.43 -3.06
C TYR A 81 1.33 -3.73 -2.33
N CYS A 82 1.72 -5.00 -2.43
CA CYS A 82 2.99 -5.52 -2.00
C CYS A 82 3.71 -6.21 -3.16
N VAL A 83 4.98 -5.89 -3.38
CA VAL A 83 5.88 -6.56 -4.31
C VAL A 83 6.73 -7.54 -3.51
N VAL A 84 6.70 -8.81 -3.90
CA VAL A 84 7.53 -9.86 -3.29
C VAL A 84 8.76 -10.05 -4.15
N LEU A 85 9.93 -9.84 -3.57
CA LEU A 85 11.22 -10.09 -4.22
C LEU A 85 11.95 -11.27 -3.58
N ARG A 86 12.60 -12.10 -4.39
CA ARG A 86 13.43 -13.22 -3.91
C ARG A 86 14.77 -13.27 -4.63
N LYS A 87 15.78 -13.68 -3.88
CA LYS A 87 17.12 -14.05 -4.35
C LYS A 87 17.45 -15.40 -3.70
N PRO A 88 17.87 -16.44 -4.47
CA PRO A 88 18.21 -17.74 -3.90
C PRO A 88 19.24 -17.62 -2.76
N GLY A 89 19.02 -18.37 -1.67
CA GLY A 89 19.88 -18.33 -0.48
C GLY A 89 19.77 -17.06 0.39
N HIS A 90 18.86 -16.12 0.05
CA HIS A 90 18.70 -14.85 0.78
C HIS A 90 17.28 -14.68 1.32
N VAL A 91 17.14 -13.83 2.34
CA VAL A 91 15.84 -13.45 2.90
C VAL A 91 15.03 -12.69 1.83
N PRO A 92 13.75 -13.07 1.58
CA PRO A 92 12.86 -12.34 0.67
C PRO A 92 12.65 -10.89 1.12
N LEU A 93 12.49 -9.99 0.16
CA LEU A 93 12.17 -8.58 0.42
C LEU A 93 10.71 -8.30 0.05
N LEU A 94 10.10 -7.42 0.82
CA LEU A 94 8.76 -6.92 0.56
C LEU A 94 8.84 -5.41 0.35
N TYR A 95 8.20 -4.95 -0.71
CA TYR A 95 8.05 -3.53 -0.99
C TYR A 95 6.57 -3.18 -1.04
N PHE A 96 6.15 -2.21 -0.23
CA PHE A 96 4.78 -1.71 -0.20
C PHE A 96 4.69 -0.43 -1.01
N GLY A 97 3.60 -0.27 -1.74
CA GLY A 97 3.35 0.95 -2.49
C GLY A 97 1.89 1.12 -2.84
N SER A 98 1.55 2.31 -3.30
CA SER A 98 0.24 2.61 -3.85
C SER A 98 0.30 2.82 -5.37
N GLY A 99 -0.85 2.58 -6.01
CA GLY A 99 -1.09 2.87 -7.41
C GLY A 99 -2.23 3.88 -7.52
N THR A 100 -1.92 5.17 -7.55
CA THR A 100 -2.91 6.27 -7.59
C THR A 100 -2.93 7.02 -8.92
N GLY A 101 -2.64 6.30 -10.01
CA GLY A 101 -2.72 6.83 -11.37
C GLY A 101 -4.14 7.28 -11.70
N VAL A 102 -4.27 8.47 -12.30
CA VAL A 102 -5.57 9.02 -12.75
C VAL A 102 -5.97 8.53 -14.13
N SER A 103 -5.07 7.88 -14.87
CA SER A 103 -5.44 7.12 -16.06
C SER A 103 -6.42 6.00 -15.67
N ARG A 104 -7.24 5.55 -16.65
CA ARG A 104 -8.30 4.53 -16.46
C ARG A 104 -7.84 3.19 -15.85
N GLU A 105 -6.55 3.01 -15.63
CA GLU A 105 -5.94 1.75 -15.23
C GLU A 105 -5.44 1.77 -13.77
N GLY A 106 -5.17 2.94 -13.18
CA GLY A 106 -4.77 3.07 -11.77
C GLY A 106 -3.65 2.12 -11.34
N VAL A 107 -3.94 1.19 -10.41
CA VAL A 107 -2.98 0.20 -9.90
C VAL A 107 -2.53 -0.81 -10.97
N LYS A 108 -3.35 -1.07 -11.99
CA LYS A 108 -3.01 -1.98 -13.10
C LYS A 108 -1.80 -1.48 -13.90
N THR A 109 -1.74 -0.18 -14.21
CA THR A 109 -0.55 0.43 -14.85
C THR A 109 0.69 0.19 -13.99
N ARG A 110 0.55 0.30 -12.66
CA ARG A 110 1.66 0.10 -11.74
C ARG A 110 2.15 -1.35 -11.74
N PHE A 111 1.24 -2.32 -11.80
CA PHE A 111 1.60 -3.74 -11.95
C PHE A 111 2.28 -4.00 -13.30
N GLY A 112 1.76 -3.42 -14.39
CA GLY A 112 2.38 -3.47 -15.71
C GLY A 112 3.82 -2.98 -15.71
N ASN A 113 4.12 -1.89 -14.98
CA ASN A 113 5.49 -1.38 -14.84
C ASN A 113 6.46 -2.37 -14.19
N TYR A 114 6.00 -3.12 -13.18
CA TYR A 114 6.80 -4.18 -12.56
C TYR A 114 6.98 -5.38 -13.49
N LEU A 115 5.91 -5.84 -14.14
CA LEU A 115 5.93 -7.00 -15.02
C LEU A 115 6.76 -6.76 -16.30
N GLY A 116 6.65 -5.56 -16.88
CA GLY A 116 7.45 -5.13 -18.04
C GLY A 116 8.85 -4.66 -17.67
N LEU A 117 9.22 -4.70 -16.38
CA LEU A 117 10.51 -4.21 -15.86
C LEU A 117 10.89 -2.83 -16.40
N HIS A 118 9.92 -1.90 -16.43
CA HIS A 118 10.13 -0.53 -16.88
C HIS A 118 10.96 0.25 -15.85
N LEU A 119 12.29 -0.01 -15.82
CA LEU A 119 13.21 0.41 -14.76
C LEU A 119 13.10 1.89 -14.43
N SER A 120 12.92 2.78 -15.41
CA SER A 120 12.76 4.23 -15.18
C SER A 120 11.59 4.59 -14.26
N THR A 121 10.56 3.74 -14.20
CA THR A 121 9.34 3.97 -13.41
C THR A 121 9.35 3.24 -12.06
N LEU A 122 10.30 2.33 -11.84
CA LEU A 122 10.35 1.54 -10.62
C LEU A 122 10.86 2.36 -9.42
N PRO A 123 10.37 2.07 -8.20
CA PRO A 123 10.90 2.67 -6.98
C PRO A 123 12.40 2.45 -6.84
N THR A 124 13.10 3.43 -6.26
CA THR A 124 14.55 3.36 -6.02
C THR A 124 14.99 2.08 -5.32
N TRP A 125 14.27 1.67 -4.27
CA TRP A 125 14.60 0.47 -3.50
C TRP A 125 14.32 -0.84 -4.22
N VAL A 126 13.28 -0.88 -5.06
CA VAL A 126 13.03 -2.04 -5.93
C VAL A 126 14.13 -2.16 -6.98
N LYS A 127 14.53 -1.04 -7.62
CA LYS A 127 15.66 -1.03 -8.55
C LYS A 127 16.96 -1.50 -7.90
N ALA A 128 17.25 -1.02 -6.70
CA ALA A 128 18.44 -1.43 -5.97
C ALA A 128 18.43 -2.95 -5.70
N ALA A 129 17.29 -3.50 -5.26
CA ALA A 129 17.16 -4.95 -5.06
C ALA A 129 17.32 -5.74 -6.36
N LEU A 130 16.72 -5.29 -7.47
CA LEU A 130 16.89 -5.90 -8.79
C LEU A 130 18.36 -5.89 -9.24
N ASN A 131 19.07 -4.77 -9.03
CA ASN A 131 20.50 -4.65 -9.33
C ASN A 131 21.37 -5.57 -8.44
N ASP A 132 20.92 -5.84 -7.21
CA ASP A 132 21.54 -6.84 -6.32
C ASP A 132 21.13 -8.29 -6.68
N GLY A 133 20.44 -8.53 -7.80
CA GLY A 133 20.09 -9.86 -8.26
C GLY A 133 18.86 -10.48 -7.58
N TYR A 134 18.04 -9.68 -6.90
CA TYR A 134 16.69 -10.11 -6.55
C TYR A 134 15.80 -10.13 -7.80
N LEU A 135 14.80 -11.01 -7.79
CA LEU A 135 13.76 -11.11 -8.81
C LEU A 135 12.41 -10.80 -8.18
N ILE A 136 11.54 -10.08 -8.90
CA ILE A 136 10.14 -9.94 -8.53
C ILE A 136 9.46 -11.27 -8.80
N VAL A 137 8.90 -11.90 -7.76
CA VAL A 137 8.24 -13.21 -7.86
C VAL A 137 6.73 -13.16 -7.65
N HIS A 138 6.19 -12.05 -7.14
CA HIS A 138 4.75 -11.87 -6.94
C HIS A 138 4.39 -10.38 -6.77
N LEU A 139 3.16 -10.04 -7.16
CA LEU A 139 2.53 -8.75 -6.90
C LEU A 139 1.18 -9.00 -6.22
N ALA A 140 1.03 -8.60 -4.97
CA ALA A 140 -0.19 -8.79 -4.20
C ALA A 140 -0.94 -7.47 -4.05
N LEU A 141 -2.23 -7.46 -4.38
CA LEU A 141 -3.12 -6.33 -4.08
C LEU A 141 -3.70 -6.51 -2.66
N LEU A 142 -3.43 -5.56 -1.76
CA LEU A 142 -3.85 -5.63 -0.36
C LEU A 142 -5.18 -4.92 -0.12
N ALA A 143 -5.38 -3.79 -0.79
CA ALA A 143 -6.60 -3.02 -0.73
C ALA A 143 -6.78 -2.24 -2.04
N HIS A 144 -8.03 -2.01 -2.45
CA HIS A 144 -8.32 -1.20 -3.63
C HIS A 144 -9.66 -0.47 -3.51
N CYS A 145 -9.80 0.58 -4.29
CA CYS A 145 -11.01 1.38 -4.40
C CYS A 145 -11.17 1.94 -5.81
N PRO A 146 -12.38 2.33 -6.23
CA PRO A 146 -12.57 3.09 -7.46
C PRO A 146 -11.70 4.35 -7.49
N ILE A 147 -11.26 4.77 -8.68
CA ILE A 147 -10.60 6.08 -8.84
C ILE A 147 -11.56 7.18 -8.32
N PRO A 148 -11.12 8.03 -7.39
CA PRO A 148 -12.00 9.04 -6.81
C PRO A 148 -12.32 10.17 -7.79
N THR A 149 -13.36 10.94 -7.46
CA THR A 149 -13.70 12.15 -8.20
C THR A 149 -12.57 13.18 -8.12
N VAL A 150 -12.48 14.05 -9.13
CA VAL A 150 -11.37 15.00 -9.28
C VAL A 150 -11.11 15.89 -8.07
N VAL A 151 -12.17 16.23 -7.33
CA VAL A 151 -12.12 17.06 -6.12
C VAL A 151 -11.40 16.35 -4.97
N LEU A 152 -11.54 15.03 -4.88
CA LEU A 152 -10.99 14.24 -3.77
C LEU A 152 -9.58 13.71 -4.05
N ILE A 153 -9.10 13.79 -5.30
CA ILE A 153 -7.80 13.23 -5.71
C ILE A 153 -6.63 13.68 -4.82
N PRO A 154 -6.44 14.97 -4.50
CA PRO A 154 -5.27 15.39 -3.71
C PRO A 154 -5.28 14.82 -2.29
N ALA A 155 -6.43 14.87 -1.63
CA ALA A 155 -6.61 14.37 -0.27
C ALA A 155 -6.46 12.84 -0.24
N LEU A 156 -7.10 12.14 -1.18
CA LEU A 156 -7.06 10.68 -1.21
C LEU A 156 -5.71 10.11 -1.67
N ARG A 157 -4.92 10.84 -2.46
CA ARG A 157 -3.53 10.45 -2.72
C ARG A 157 -2.70 10.51 -1.45
N SER A 158 -2.82 11.60 -0.69
CA SER A 158 -2.13 11.76 0.58
C SER A 158 -2.54 10.66 1.56
N PHE A 159 -3.84 10.34 1.61
CA PHE A 159 -4.36 9.21 2.38
C PHE A 159 -3.75 7.88 1.95
N MET A 160 -3.72 7.55 0.66
CA MET A 160 -3.16 6.28 0.15
C MET A 160 -1.66 6.16 0.45
N ILE A 161 -0.89 7.25 0.27
CA ILE A 161 0.54 7.27 0.61
C ILE A 161 0.75 7.07 2.12
N CYS A 162 -0.09 7.65 2.97
CA CYS A 162 -0.04 7.43 4.42
C CYS A 162 -0.48 6.00 4.81
N LEU A 163 -1.32 5.37 4.01
CA LEU A 163 -1.80 4.00 4.23
C LEU A 163 -0.73 2.96 3.89
N GLU A 164 0.16 3.24 2.91
CA GLU A 164 1.28 2.37 2.55
C GLU A 164 2.11 1.89 3.75
N PRO A 165 2.67 2.77 4.61
CA PRO A 165 3.47 2.36 5.76
C PRO A 165 2.65 1.77 6.91
N ALA A 166 1.31 1.92 6.92
CA ALA A 166 0.48 1.35 7.98
C ALA A 166 0.56 -0.19 7.99
N PHE A 167 0.61 -0.82 6.82
CA PHE A 167 0.76 -2.27 6.69
C PHE A 167 2.05 -2.80 7.32
N PRO A 168 3.25 -2.39 6.87
CA PRO A 168 4.48 -2.86 7.48
C PRO A 168 4.61 -2.44 8.95
N ARG A 169 4.08 -1.28 9.36
CA ARG A 169 4.12 -0.86 10.77
C ARG A 169 3.35 -1.81 11.70
N VAL A 170 2.26 -2.42 11.23
CA VAL A 170 1.52 -3.40 12.02
C VAL A 170 2.29 -4.72 12.14
N TRP A 171 2.92 -5.19 11.06
CA TRP A 171 3.60 -6.49 11.02
C TRP A 171 5.01 -6.53 11.60
N TRP A 172 5.71 -5.39 11.58
CA TRP A 172 7.08 -5.24 12.09
C TRP A 172 7.09 -4.16 13.16
N ARG A 173 6.56 -4.53 14.33
CA ARG A 173 6.56 -3.71 15.55
C ARG A 173 7.86 -3.82 16.33
#